data_AF-A0AAW3T614-F1
#
_entry.id   AF-A0AAW3T614-F1
#
_cell.length_a   1.000
_cell.length_b   1.000
_cell.length_c   1.000
_cell.angle_alpha   90.00
_cell.angle_beta   90.00
_cell.angle_gamma   90.00
#
_symmetry.space_group_name_H-M   'P 1'
#
loop_
_entity.id
_entity.type
_entity.pdbx_description
1 polymer ?
#
loop_
_entity_poly.entity_id
_entity_poly.type
_entity_poly.pdbx_seq_one_letter_code
_entity_poly.pdbx_strand_id
1 'polypeptide(L)'
;MIWIIGAALVLIGLLGYTGLWRSWAKGGLSYWVFGLFWFGLGIVLVSIVLATPAPSWLFWVPAVIALLGAASTWYLPPALTPRWFRALRRSWR
;
A
#
# COMPACT_ATOMS: atom_id res chain seq x y z
N MET A 1 0.08 -8.81 17.26
CA MET A 1 1.15 -9.30 16.35
C MET A 1 0.86 -8.91 14.90
N ILE A 2 -0.30 -9.26 14.33
CA ILE A 2 -0.62 -8.96 12.92
C ILE A 2 -0.65 -7.45 12.60
N TRP A 3 -1.11 -6.61 13.53
CA TRP A 3 -1.12 -5.15 13.38
C TRP A 3 0.30 -4.54 13.27
N ILE A 4 1.31 -5.16 13.90
CA ILE A 4 2.72 -4.71 13.82
C ILE A 4 3.24 -4.95 12.40
N ILE A 5 2.90 -6.10 11.82
CA ILE A 5 3.23 -6.43 10.43
C ILE A 5 2.54 -5.41 9.50
N GLY A 6 1.24 -5.15 9.73
CA GLY A 6 0.51 -4.11 8.99
C GLY A 6 1.17 -2.74 9.06
N ALA A 7 1.58 -2.30 10.26
CA ALA A 7 2.25 -1.01 10.45
C ALA A 7 3.62 -0.94 9.75
N ALA A 8 4.42 -2.01 9.80
CA ALA A 8 5.68 -2.08 9.08
C ALA A 8 5.48 -1.99 7.56
N LEU A 9 4.47 -2.67 7.03
CA LEU A 9 4.11 -2.62 5.61
C LEU A 9 3.65 -1.22 5.18
N VAL A 10 2.85 -0.54 6.03
CA VAL A 10 2.47 0.87 5.82
C VAL A 10 3.70 1.76 5.73
N LEU A 11 4.64 1.62 6.66
CA LEU A 11 5.87 2.44 6.67
C LEU A 11 6.70 2.23 5.40
N ILE A 12 6.91 0.98 4.99
CA ILE A 12 7.64 0.65 3.75
C ILE A 12 6.96 1.27 2.54
N GLY A 13 5.64 1.11 2.41
CA GLY A 13 4.91 1.69 1.29
C GLY A 13 4.88 3.22 1.31
N LEU A 14 4.85 3.84 2.49
CA LEU A 14 4.92 5.29 2.67
C LEU A 14 6.29 5.86 2.24
N LEU A 15 7.38 5.13 2.51
CA LEU A 15 8.72 5.46 1.97
C LEU A 15 8.75 5.37 0.44
N GLY A 16 7.96 4.46 -0.13
CA GLY A 16 7.63 4.44 -1.54
C GLY A 16 6.97 5.74 -1.99
N TYR A 17 5.87 6.14 -1.36
CA TYR A 17 5.12 7.35 -1.73
C TYR A 17 5.93 8.64 -1.67
N THR A 18 6.76 8.80 -0.63
CA THR A 18 7.63 9.98 -0.43
C THR A 18 8.80 10.04 -1.42
N GLY A 19 9.08 8.95 -2.15
CA GLY A 19 10.21 8.89 -3.07
C GLY A 19 11.56 8.72 -2.37
N LEU A 20 11.60 8.53 -1.05
CA LEU A 20 12.81 8.13 -0.31
C LEU A 20 13.34 6.78 -0.79
N TRP A 21 12.44 5.87 -1.20
CA TRP A 21 12.82 4.61 -1.83
C TRP A 21 13.54 4.84 -3.18
N ARG A 22 13.40 5.98 -3.85
CA ARG A 22 14.07 6.23 -5.14
C ARG A 22 15.59 6.03 -5.08
N SER A 23 16.24 6.39 -3.97
CA SER A 23 17.71 6.22 -3.83
C SER A 23 18.13 4.75 -3.66
N TRP A 24 17.22 3.88 -3.25
CA TRP A 24 17.46 2.45 -3.02
C TRP A 24 17.03 1.59 -4.21
N ALA A 25 16.08 2.06 -5.02
CA ALA A 25 15.57 1.37 -6.20
C ALA A 25 16.50 1.54 -7.42
N LYS A 26 17.69 0.93 -7.39
CA LYS A 26 18.68 0.99 -8.48
C LYS A 26 18.32 0.17 -9.74
N GLY A 27 17.14 -0.46 -9.82
CA GLY A 27 16.85 -1.45 -10.88
C GLY A 27 15.41 -1.51 -11.41
N GLY A 28 14.49 -0.63 -10.99
CA GLY A 28 13.15 -0.62 -11.58
C GLY A 28 12.07 0.04 -10.72
N LEU A 29 11.18 0.75 -11.39
CA LEU A 29 9.96 1.33 -10.84
C LEU A 29 8.91 0.24 -10.66
N SER A 30 8.80 -0.33 -9.46
CA SER A 30 7.87 -1.43 -9.21
C SER A 30 6.63 -0.99 -8.43
N TYR A 31 5.47 -1.57 -8.75
CA TYR A 31 4.19 -1.17 -8.18
C TYR A 31 3.93 -1.76 -6.79
N TRP A 32 4.50 -2.92 -6.48
CA TRP A 32 4.32 -3.62 -5.19
C TRP A 32 4.64 -2.73 -4.00
N VAL A 33 5.65 -1.89 -4.13
CA VAL A 33 6.05 -0.83 -3.20
C VAL A 33 4.84 -0.06 -2.67
N PHE A 34 4.01 0.47 -3.56
CA PHE A 34 2.84 1.26 -3.20
C PHE A 34 1.71 0.37 -2.70
N GLY A 35 1.62 -0.85 -3.21
CA GLY A 35 0.64 -1.83 -2.75
C GLY A 35 0.84 -2.27 -1.30
N LEU A 36 2.09 -2.34 -0.83
CA LEU A 36 2.39 -2.62 0.58
C LEU A 36 1.77 -1.59 1.52
N PHE A 37 1.68 -0.32 1.10
CA PHE A 37 1.01 0.71 1.90
C PHE A 37 -0.46 0.37 2.11
N TRP A 38 -1.20 0.13 1.02
CA TRP A 38 -2.64 -0.15 1.05
C TRP A 38 -2.94 -1.50 1.72
N PHE A 39 -2.10 -2.50 1.46
CA PHE A 39 -2.22 -3.81 2.09
C PHE A 39 -1.99 -3.72 3.60
N GLY A 40 -0.90 -3.06 4.02
CA GLY A 40 -0.61 -2.83 5.43
C GLY A 40 -1.70 -2.01 6.13
N LEU A 41 -2.21 -0.97 5.47
CA LEU A 41 -3.30 -0.14 5.98
C LEU A 41 -4.56 -0.98 6.21
N GLY A 42 -4.91 -1.83 5.24
CA GLY A 42 -6.01 -2.78 5.38
C GLY A 42 -5.83 -3.72 6.57
N ILE A 43 -4.64 -4.27 6.78
CA ILE A 43 -4.34 -5.12 7.95
C ILE A 43 -4.51 -4.36 9.27
N VAL A 44 -4.01 -3.13 9.35
CA VAL A 44 -4.13 -2.28 10.56
C VAL A 44 -5.61 -2.00 10.84
N LEU A 45 -6.37 -1.60 9.82
CA LEU A 45 -7.78 -1.28 9.97
C LEU A 45 -8.62 -2.53 10.32
N VAL A 46 -8.35 -3.69 9.71
CA VAL A 46 -8.95 -4.96 10.11
C VAL A 46 -8.67 -5.24 11.57
N SER A 47 -7.43 -5.05 12.03
CA SER A 47 -7.05 -5.27 13.42
C SER A 47 -7.81 -4.35 14.38
N ILE A 48 -8.05 -3.10 14.00
CA ILE A 48 -8.84 -2.14 14.79
C ILE A 48 -10.32 -2.57 14.85
N VAL A 49 -10.91 -2.94 13.71
CA VAL A 49 -12.31 -3.40 13.65
C VAL A 49 -12.51 -4.64 14.49
N LEU A 50 -11.57 -5.59 14.45
CA LEU A 50 -11.63 -6.81 15.26
C LEU A 50 -11.39 -6.57 16.76
N ALA A 51 -10.69 -5.49 17.13
CA ALA A 51 -10.41 -5.13 18.52
C ALA A 51 -11.50 -4.25 19.16
N THR A 52 -12.50 -3.82 18.39
CA THR A 52 -13.58 -2.94 18.85
C THR A 52 -14.94 -3.60 18.64
N PRO A 53 -15.95 -3.27 19.46
CA PRO A 53 -17.32 -3.72 19.22
C PRO A 53 -17.89 -2.96 18.02
N ALA A 54 -17.67 -3.51 16.83
CA ALA A 54 -18.13 -2.97 15.56
C ALA A 54 -19.14 -3.91 14.88
N PRO A 55 -20.08 -3.38 14.07
CA PRO A 55 -20.94 -4.20 13.22
C PRO A 55 -20.11 -5.11 12.30
N SER A 56 -20.52 -6.37 12.15
CA SER A 56 -19.78 -7.37 11.35
C SER A 56 -19.55 -6.96 9.90
N TRP A 57 -20.46 -6.18 9.31
CA TRP A 57 -20.29 -5.69 7.94
C TRP A 57 -19.11 -4.72 7.79
N LEU A 58 -18.70 -4.04 8.88
CA LEU A 58 -17.62 -3.05 8.84
C LEU A 58 -16.26 -3.71 8.54
N PHE A 59 -16.11 -5.01 8.84
CA PHE A 59 -14.93 -5.80 8.50
C PHE A 59 -14.61 -5.81 7.00
N TRP A 60 -15.64 -5.78 6.15
CA TRP A 60 -15.46 -5.89 4.71
C TRP A 60 -14.77 -4.67 4.10
N VAL A 61 -14.93 -3.49 4.70
CA VAL A 61 -14.30 -2.26 4.22
C VAL A 61 -12.77 -2.37 4.24
N PRO A 62 -12.09 -2.61 5.38
CA PRO A 62 -10.65 -2.76 5.40
C PRO A 62 -10.15 -4.07 4.77
N ALA A 63 -10.96 -5.13 4.72
CA ALA A 63 -10.63 -6.35 4.00
C ALA A 63 -10.51 -6.11 2.49
N VAL A 64 -11.44 -5.34 1.90
CA VAL A 64 -11.37 -4.93 0.49
C VAL A 64 -10.17 -4.03 0.24
N ILE A 65 -9.84 -3.10 1.15
CA ILE A 65 -8.63 -2.27 1.04
C ILE A 65 -7.37 -3.16 1.03
N ALA A 66 -7.29 -4.16 1.91
CA ALA A 66 -6.19 -5.10 1.93
C ALA A 66 -6.08 -5.87 0.60
N LEU A 67 -7.19 -6.42 0.10
CA LEU A 67 -7.23 -7.15 -1.16
C LEU A 67 -6.81 -6.30 -2.36
N LEU A 68 -7.29 -5.05 -2.45
CA LEU A 68 -6.90 -4.11 -3.49
C LEU A 68 -5.42 -3.71 -3.37
N GLY A 69 -4.93 -3.54 -2.14
CA GLY A 69 -3.52 -3.33 -1.87
C GLY A 69 -2.65 -4.48 -2.37
N ALA A 70 -3.04 -5.72 -2.11
CA ALA A 70 -2.37 -6.91 -2.64
C ALA A 70 -2.50 -7.03 -4.17
N ALA A 71 -3.66 -6.70 -4.74
CA ALA A 71 -3.86 -6.67 -6.19
C ALA A 71 -3.00 -5.60 -6.89
N SER A 72 -2.64 -4.54 -6.18
CA SER A 72 -1.83 -3.47 -6.76
C SER A 72 -0.36 -3.80 -6.98
N THR A 73 0.07 -4.99 -6.56
CA THR A 73 1.38 -5.56 -6.89
C THR A 73 1.62 -5.63 -8.41
N TRP A 74 0.55 -5.90 -9.18
CA TRP A 74 0.62 -6.03 -10.65
C TRP A 74 0.31 -4.72 -11.37
N TYR A 75 -0.65 -3.95 -10.85
CA TYR A 75 -1.08 -2.70 -11.46
C TYR A 75 -1.66 -1.75 -10.43
N LEU A 76 -1.17 -0.51 -10.39
CA LEU A 76 -1.77 0.56 -9.62
C LEU A 76 -2.27 1.66 -10.58
N PRO A 77 -3.55 2.08 -10.47
CA PRO A 77 -4.09 3.18 -11.27
C PRO A 77 -3.23 4.45 -11.14
N PRO A 78 -3.10 5.26 -12.20
CA PRO A 78 -2.28 6.46 -12.17
C PRO A 78 -2.63 7.40 -11.01
N ALA A 79 -3.91 7.53 -10.65
CA ALA A 79 -4.38 8.36 -9.55
C ALA A 79 -3.72 8.03 -8.20
N LEU A 80 -3.43 6.75 -7.96
CA LEU A 80 -2.85 6.24 -6.71
C LEU A 80 -1.33 6.17 -6.74
N THR A 81 -0.69 6.47 -7.87
CA THR A 81 0.78 6.57 -7.98
C THR A 81 1.25 8.01 -7.77
N PRO A 82 2.41 8.25 -7.15
CA PRO A 82 2.90 9.61 -6.94
C PRO A 82 3.38 10.26 -8.26
N ARG A 83 3.36 11.60 -8.32
CA ARG A 83 3.70 12.39 -9.52
C ARG A 83 5.11 12.06 -10.06
N TRP A 84 6.09 11.91 -9.16
CA TRP A 84 7.46 11.59 -9.52
C TRP A 84 7.55 10.24 -10.24
N PHE A 85 6.82 9.23 -9.76
CA PHE A 85 6.79 7.89 -10.33
C PHE A 85 6.21 7.91 -11.74
N ARG A 86 5.11 8.65 -11.93
CA ARG A 86 4.49 8.84 -13.25
C ARG A 86 5.42 9.54 -14.25
N ALA A 87 6.16 10.56 -13.80
CA ALA A 87 7.11 11.27 -14.66
C ALA A 87 8.25 10.34 -15.11
N LEU A 88 8.82 9.57 -14.18
CA LEU A 88 9.93 8.65 -14.43
C LEU A 88 9.53 7.47 -15.32
N ARG A 89 8.29 7.00 -15.20
CA ARG A 89 7.74 5.93 -16.06
C ARG A 89 7.42 6.42 -17.47
N ARG A 90 7.12 7.72 -17.65
CA ARG A 90 6.94 8.34 -18.98
C ARG A 90 8.27 8.52 -19.72
N SER A 91 9.35 8.84 -19.02
CA SER A 91 10.69 8.99 -19.63
C SER A 91 11.36 7.67 -20.00
N TRP A 92 10.82 6.54 -19.54
CA TRP A 92 11.30 5.18 -19.86
C TRP A 92 10.65 4.58 -21.12
N ARG A 93 9.56 5.18 -21.61
CA ARG A 93 8.94 4.85 -22.91
C ARG A 93 9.50 5.78 -23.98
#